data_AF-A0A536VAY9-F1
#
_entry.id   AF-A0A536VAY9-F1
#
_cell.length_a   1.000
_cell.length_b   1.000
_cell.length_c   1.000
_cell.angle_alpha   90.00
_cell.angle_beta   90.00
_cell.angle_gamma   90.00
#
_symmetry.space_group_name_H-M   'P 1'
#
loop_
_entity.id
_entity.type
_entity.pdbx_description
1 polymer ?
#
loop_
_entity_poly.entity_id
_entity_poly.type
_entity_poly.pdbx_seq_one_letter_code
_entity_poly.pdbx_strand_id
1 'polypeptide(L)'
;MLVDGFDYEGQPERLATPRFYAACRAALAPRGVLVVNLHAEEPACSALIDRIADAFDGDVQVLAAEAGGNRVVFAGCCVEFRNCIGNFKARWTALPIAHRQTLRISASRFVRSRQWHALA
;
A
#
# COMPACT_ATOMS: atom_id res chain seq x y z
N MET A 1 -6.55 -7.66 -5.40
CA MET A 1 -7.09 -8.26 -4.17
C MET A 1 -7.05 -7.21 -3.08
N LEU A 2 -8.07 -7.16 -2.22
CA LEU A 2 -8.17 -6.21 -1.10
C LEU A 2 -8.18 -7.00 0.21
N VAL A 3 -7.36 -6.57 1.17
CA VAL A 3 -7.36 -7.05 2.56
C VAL A 3 -7.76 -5.86 3.43
N ASP A 4 -8.96 -5.92 3.96
CA ASP A 4 -9.52 -4.95 4.89
C ASP A 4 -10.25 -5.73 5.99
N GLY A 5 -9.55 -5.98 7.10
CA GLY A 5 -10.01 -6.89 8.12
C GLY A 5 -9.35 -6.57 9.45
N PHE A 6 -10.16 -6.07 10.37
CA PHE A 6 -9.78 -5.70 11.73
C PHE A 6 -10.81 -6.25 12.71
N ASP A 7 -10.35 -6.57 13.90
CA ASP A 7 -11.17 -6.68 15.09
C ASP A 7 -10.81 -5.56 16.08
N TYR A 8 -11.26 -5.66 17.32
CA TYR A 8 -10.99 -4.65 18.34
C TYR A 8 -9.52 -4.65 18.83
N GLU A 9 -8.76 -5.70 18.53
CA GLU A 9 -7.33 -5.85 18.86
C GLU A 9 -6.42 -5.48 17.68
N GLY A 10 -7.00 -5.21 16.51
CA GLY A 10 -6.31 -4.78 15.31
C GLY A 10 -6.44 -5.77 14.16
N GLN A 11 -5.43 -5.84 13.29
CA GLN A 11 -5.44 -6.83 12.21
C GLN A 11 -5.21 -8.25 12.77
N PRO A 12 -6.12 -9.22 12.53
CA PRO A 12 -5.97 -10.58 13.03
C PRO A 12 -4.65 -11.22 12.58
N GLU A 13 -3.97 -11.94 13.48
CA GLU A 13 -2.66 -12.56 13.20
C GLU A 13 -2.65 -13.37 11.89
N ARG A 14 -3.74 -14.10 11.62
CA ARG A 14 -3.92 -14.91 10.40
C ARG A 14 -3.79 -14.10 9.10
N LEU A 15 -4.05 -12.79 9.12
CA LEU A 15 -3.93 -11.85 8.00
C LEU A 15 -2.60 -11.08 7.99
N ALA A 16 -1.75 -11.31 8.99
CA ALA A 16 -0.57 -10.50 9.29
C ALA A 16 0.76 -11.28 9.17
N THR A 17 0.74 -12.54 8.70
CA THR A 17 1.95 -13.38 8.62
C THR A 17 2.69 -13.26 7.28
N PRO A 18 4.02 -13.48 7.23
CA PRO A 18 4.75 -13.58 5.96
C PRO A 18 4.17 -14.64 5.02
N ARG A 19 3.73 -15.78 5.57
CA ARG A 19 3.09 -16.86 4.81
C ARG A 19 1.78 -16.40 4.17
N PHE A 20 0.98 -15.61 4.89
CA PHE A 20 -0.26 -15.03 4.37
C PHE A 20 0.04 -14.13 3.16
N TYR A 21 0.98 -13.19 3.27
CA TYR A 21 1.30 -12.31 2.14
C TYR A 21 1.95 -13.04 0.96
N ALA A 22 2.75 -14.08 1.20
CA ALA A 22 3.26 -14.94 0.13
C ALA A 22 2.13 -15.70 -0.59
N ALA A 23 1.15 -16.22 0.15
CA ALA A 23 -0.04 -16.84 -0.43
C ALA A 23 -0.87 -15.83 -1.21
N CYS A 24 -0.98 -14.59 -0.71
CA CYS A 24 -1.64 -13.51 -1.42
C CYS A 24 -0.97 -13.23 -2.77
N ARG A 25 0.36 -13.13 -2.81
CA ARG A 25 1.12 -12.98 -4.05
C ARG A 25 0.85 -14.13 -5.03
N ALA A 26 0.87 -15.37 -4.55
CA ALA A 26 0.63 -16.54 -5.39
C ALA A 26 -0.79 -16.59 -5.98
N ALA A 27 -1.78 -16.01 -5.30
CA ALA A 27 -3.17 -15.95 -5.75
C ALA A 27 -3.44 -14.80 -6.73
N LEU A 28 -2.54 -13.83 -6.89
CA LEU A 28 -2.73 -12.72 -7.82
C LEU A 28 -2.59 -13.17 -9.27
N ALA A 29 -3.42 -12.60 -10.14
CA ALA A 29 -3.20 -12.66 -11.57
C ALA A 29 -1.85 -11.99 -11.95
N PRO A 30 -1.27 -12.25 -13.14
CA PRO A 30 0.04 -11.72 -13.53
C PRO A 30 0.20 -10.19 -13.43
N ARG A 31 -0.90 -9.43 -13.56
CA ARG A 31 -0.95 -7.96 -13.43
C ARG A 31 -1.72 -7.50 -12.19
N GLY A 32 -1.96 -8.41 -11.26
CA GLY A 32 -2.72 -8.16 -10.05
C GLY A 32 -1.97 -7.30 -9.05
N VAL A 33 -2.72 -6.54 -8.27
CA VAL A 33 -2.23 -5.70 -7.17
C VAL A 33 -2.90 -6.15 -5.88
N LEU A 34 -2.13 -6.28 -4.81
CA LEU A 34 -2.61 -6.38 -3.44
C LEU A 34 -2.81 -4.97 -2.89
N VAL A 35 -3.92 -4.76 -2.20
CA VAL A 35 -4.20 -3.54 -1.43
C VAL A 35 -4.50 -3.98 0.00
N VAL A 36 -3.80 -3.43 0.99
CA VAL A 36 -4.00 -3.73 2.41
C VAL A 36 -4.33 -2.44 3.14
N ASN A 37 -5.44 -2.41 3.85
CA ASN A 37 -5.75 -1.35 4.81
C ASN A 37 -5.10 -1.73 6.15
N LEU A 38 -4.27 -0.85 6.72
CA LEU A 38 -3.59 -1.01 8.01
C LEU A 38 -3.95 0.15 8.94
N HIS A 39 -4.11 -0.12 10.24
CA HIS A 39 -4.29 0.93 11.22
C HIS A 39 -2.92 1.53 11.59
N ALA A 40 -2.79 2.85 11.51
CA ALA A 40 -1.50 3.52 11.63
C ALA A 40 -0.94 3.51 13.05
N GLU A 41 -1.82 3.54 14.05
CA GLU A 41 -1.46 3.62 15.48
C GLU A 41 -1.17 2.23 16.08
N GLU A 42 -1.43 1.15 15.33
CA GLU A 42 -1.01 -0.18 15.76
C GLU A 42 0.52 -0.27 15.79
N PRO A 43 1.14 -0.70 16.91
CA PRO A 43 2.59 -0.85 17.00
C PRO A 43 3.19 -1.75 15.91
N ALA A 44 2.39 -2.70 15.41
CA ALA A 44 2.80 -3.62 14.36
C ALA A 44 2.76 -3.02 12.95
N CYS A 45 2.14 -1.85 12.72
CA CYS A 45 1.89 -1.29 11.40
C CYS A 45 3.15 -1.23 10.51
N SER A 46 4.26 -0.70 11.01
CA SER A 46 5.53 -0.67 10.25
C SER A 46 6.03 -2.08 9.93
N ALA A 47 5.95 -3.01 10.88
CA ALA A 47 6.39 -4.38 10.67
C ALA A 47 5.52 -5.12 9.66
N LEU A 48 4.22 -4.80 9.58
CA LEU A 48 3.32 -5.34 8.56
C LEU A 48 3.67 -4.80 7.18
N ILE A 49 3.98 -3.50 7.06
CA ILE A 49 4.45 -2.90 5.81
C ILE A 49 5.75 -3.58 5.34
N ASP A 50 6.70 -3.83 6.25
CA ASP A 50 7.96 -4.52 5.93
C ASP A 50 7.71 -5.96 5.43
N ARG A 51 6.81 -6.72 6.10
CA ARG A 51 6.42 -8.08 5.65
C ARG A 51 5.78 -8.07 4.26
N ILE A 52 4.94 -7.08 3.96
CA ILE A 52 4.34 -6.91 2.63
C ILE A 52 5.44 -6.59 1.62
N ALA A 53 6.37 -5.70 1.95
CA ALA A 53 7.50 -5.37 1.07
C ALA A 53 8.35 -6.60 0.75
N ASP A 54 8.70 -7.41 1.74
CA ASP A 54 9.47 -8.64 1.56
C ASP A 54 8.75 -9.63 0.64
N ALA A 55 7.43 -9.78 0.79
CA ALA A 55 6.64 -10.69 -0.04
C ALA A 55 6.56 -10.24 -1.51
N PHE A 56 6.69 -8.94 -1.78
CA PHE A 56 6.49 -8.32 -3.10
C PHE A 56 7.77 -7.72 -3.70
N ASP A 57 8.94 -8.25 -3.32
CA ASP A 57 10.25 -7.85 -3.86
C ASP A 57 10.56 -6.34 -3.68
N GLY A 58 9.98 -5.72 -2.64
CA GLY A 58 10.10 -4.29 -2.34
C GLY A 58 9.21 -3.37 -3.17
N ASP A 59 8.43 -3.90 -4.11
CA ASP A 59 7.49 -3.14 -4.95
C ASP A 59 6.22 -2.79 -4.17
N VAL A 60 6.34 -1.82 -3.26
CA VAL A 60 5.27 -1.36 -2.37
C VAL A 60 5.14 0.17 -2.40
N GLN A 61 3.90 0.64 -2.37
CA GLN A 61 3.54 2.04 -2.29
C GLN A 61 2.55 2.26 -1.14
N VAL A 62 2.93 3.11 -0.18
CA VAL A 62 2.10 3.42 1.00
C VAL A 62 1.41 4.78 0.79
N LEU A 63 0.14 4.84 1.18
CA LEU A 63 -0.69 6.04 1.21
C LEU A 63 -1.17 6.30 2.64
N ALA A 64 -0.91 7.48 3.17
CA ALA A 64 -1.45 7.89 4.47
C ALA A 64 -2.86 8.50 4.31
N ALA A 65 -3.86 7.93 4.99
CA ALA A 65 -5.24 8.41 4.96
C ALA A 65 -5.45 9.72 5.75
N GLU A 66 -6.59 10.40 5.56
CA GLU A 66 -6.97 11.57 6.36
C GLU A 66 -7.27 11.23 7.82
N ALA A 67 -6.94 12.16 8.71
CA ALA A 67 -7.07 12.06 10.16
C ALA A 67 -6.21 10.96 10.83
N GLY A 68 -5.11 10.53 10.22
CA GLY A 68 -4.07 9.73 10.89
C GLY A 68 -4.37 8.25 11.03
N GLY A 69 -5.63 7.82 10.96
CA GLY A 69 -6.04 6.48 11.36
C GLY A 69 -5.50 5.34 10.50
N ASN A 70 -5.39 5.49 9.18
CA ASN A 70 -5.08 4.35 8.30
C ASN A 70 -3.88 4.58 7.36
N ARG A 71 -3.21 3.48 7.01
CA ARG A 71 -2.24 3.36 5.94
C ARG A 71 -2.77 2.38 4.91
N VAL A 72 -2.88 2.82 3.66
CA VAL A 72 -3.23 1.93 2.54
C VAL A 72 -1.95 1.52 1.83
N VAL A 73 -1.67 0.23 1.83
CA VAL A 73 -0.47 -0.36 1.24
C VAL A 73 -0.83 -1.02 -0.08
N PHE A 74 -0.24 -0.56 -1.17
CA PHE A 74 -0.35 -1.19 -2.49
C PHE A 74 0.90 -2.00 -2.78
N ALA A 75 0.76 -3.23 -3.28
CA ALA A 75 1.89 -4.09 -3.63
C ALA A 75 1.65 -4.90 -4.91
N GLY A 76 2.67 -5.07 -5.74
CA GLY A 76 2.58 -5.85 -6.97
C GLY A 76 3.92 -6.00 -7.69
N CYS A 77 4.20 -7.16 -8.28
CA CYS A 77 5.49 -7.45 -8.92
C CYS A 77 5.51 -7.15 -10.43
N CYS A 78 4.36 -6.82 -11.02
CA CYS A 78 4.25 -6.61 -12.47
C CYS A 78 4.96 -5.33 -12.90
N VAL A 79 5.47 -5.34 -14.14
CA VAL A 79 6.20 -4.20 -14.70
C VAL A 79 5.32 -2.96 -14.80
N GLU A 80 4.02 -3.13 -15.03
CA GLU A 80 3.06 -2.03 -15.08
C GLU A 80 2.89 -1.34 -13.74
N PHE A 81 2.86 -2.10 -12.64
CA PHE A 81 2.77 -1.54 -11.29
C PHE A 81 4.03 -0.74 -10.95
N ARG A 82 5.21 -1.33 -11.18
CA ARG A 82 6.49 -0.63 -11.04
C ARG A 82 6.57 0.64 -11.89
N ASN A 83 6.13 0.58 -13.13
CA ASN A 83 6.07 1.76 -14.02
C ASN A 83 5.09 2.81 -13.52
N CYS A 84 3.94 2.42 -12.96
CA CYS A 84 2.97 3.34 -12.37
C CYS A 84 3.56 4.08 -11.16
N ILE A 85 4.22 3.38 -10.24
CA ILE A 85 4.88 3.99 -9.08
C ILE A 85 6.07 4.85 -9.54
N GLY A 86 6.91 4.32 -10.43
CA GLY A 86 8.09 4.97 -10.99
C GLY A 86 7.79 6.25 -11.78
N ASN A 87 6.59 6.36 -12.35
CA ASN A 87 6.15 7.53 -13.12
C ASN A 87 4.99 8.30 -12.49
N PHE A 88 4.67 8.06 -11.21
CA PHE A 88 3.48 8.62 -10.55
C PHE A 88 3.35 10.14 -10.76
N LYS A 89 4.41 10.91 -10.52
CA LYS A 89 4.40 12.38 -10.68
C LYS A 89 4.09 12.82 -12.12
N ALA A 90 4.72 12.19 -13.11
CA ALA A 90 4.47 12.52 -14.51
C ALA A 90 3.04 12.16 -14.92
N ARG A 91 2.54 10.99 -14.49
CA ARG A 91 1.16 10.54 -14.72
C ARG A 91 0.15 11.46 -14.03
N TRP A 92 0.43 11.89 -12.81
CA TRP A 92 -0.37 12.87 -12.07
C TRP A 92 -0.49 14.20 -12.83
N THR A 93 0.63 14.74 -13.32
CA THR A 93 0.65 15.97 -14.13
C THR A 93 0.00 15.80 -15.50
N ALA A 94 -0.10 14.58 -16.03
CA ALA A 94 -0.81 14.32 -17.28
C ALA A 94 -2.34 14.19 -17.10
N LEU A 95 -2.83 14.00 -15.87
CA LEU A 95 -4.27 13.88 -15.62
C LEU A 95 -5.01 15.21 -15.90
N PRO A 96 -6.22 15.16 -16.51
CA PRO A 96 -7.12 16.30 -16.59
C PRO A 96 -7.30 17.02 -15.25
N ILE A 97 -7.48 18.34 -15.31
CA ILE A 97 -7.57 19.18 -14.11
C ILE A 97 -8.68 18.73 -13.14
N ALA A 98 -9.82 18.28 -13.67
CA ALA A 98 -10.93 17.78 -12.87
C ALA A 98 -10.49 16.61 -11.96
N HIS A 99 -9.77 15.63 -12.52
CA HIS A 99 -9.26 14.50 -11.73
C HIS A 99 -8.19 14.94 -10.72
N ARG A 100 -7.33 15.89 -11.10
CA ARG A 100 -6.34 16.43 -10.16
C ARG A 100 -6.98 17.17 -8.99
N GLN A 101 -8.09 17.86 -9.22
CA GLN A 101 -8.84 18.55 -8.17
C GLN A 101 -9.52 17.54 -7.23
N THR A 102 -10.19 16.53 -7.79
CA THR A 102 -10.85 15.48 -7.01
C THR A 102 -9.88 14.66 -6.17
N LEU A 103 -8.74 14.26 -6.73
CA LEU A 103 -7.80 13.34 -6.09
C LEU A 103 -6.65 14.06 -5.36
N ARG A 104 -6.66 15.39 -5.30
CA ARG A 104 -5.54 16.22 -4.83
C ARG A 104 -4.99 15.76 -3.47
N ILE A 105 -5.92 15.48 -2.54
CA ILE A 105 -5.61 15.11 -1.16
C ILE A 105 -4.95 13.74 -1.10
N SER A 106 -5.51 12.75 -1.80
CA SER A 106 -4.94 11.41 -1.87
C SER A 106 -3.57 11.43 -2.57
N ALA A 107 -3.44 12.22 -3.64
CA ALA A 107 -2.22 12.28 -4.43
C ALA A 107 -1.01 12.89 -3.70
N SER A 108 -1.24 13.84 -2.77
CA SER A 108 -0.16 14.48 -2.01
C SER A 108 0.44 13.59 -0.91
N ARG A 109 -0.10 12.38 -0.71
CA ARG A 109 0.26 11.49 0.42
C ARG A 109 0.84 10.16 0.00
N PHE A 110 1.13 10.00 -1.29
CA PHE A 110 1.93 8.90 -1.78
C PHE A 110 3.36 9.07 -1.29
N VAL A 111 3.80 8.18 -0.41
CA VAL A 111 5.19 8.11 0.05
C VAL A 111 5.87 6.92 -0.61
N ARG A 112 6.88 7.19 -1.46
CA ARG A 112 7.63 6.14 -2.14
C ARG A 112 8.43 5.29 -1.14
N SER A 113 8.72 4.05 -1.55
CA SER A 113 9.50 3.01 -0.89
C SER A 113 10.63 3.44 0.07
N ARG A 114 10.80 2.66 1.16
CA ARG A 114 11.83 2.70 2.23
C ARG A 114 11.85 3.90 3.17
N GLN A 115 10.95 4.87 3.01
CA GLN A 115 10.82 6.02 3.92
C GLN A 115 9.59 5.96 4.85
N TRP A 116 8.87 4.83 4.89
CA TRP A 116 7.68 4.71 5.75
C TRP A 116 8.00 4.72 7.25
N HIS A 117 9.23 4.41 7.66
CA HIS A 117 9.66 4.62 9.05
C HIS A 117 9.67 6.10 9.48
N ALA A 118 9.67 7.05 8.53
CA ALA A 118 9.51 8.48 8.83
C ALA A 118 8.03 8.89 9.01
N LEU A 119 7.09 7.95 8.87
CA LEU A 119 5.64 8.15 9.03
C LEU A 119 5.08 7.41 10.26
N ALA A 120 5.95 6.80 11.07
CA ALA A 120 5.63 6.08 12.30
C ALA A 120 5.81 7.00 13.53
#